data_AF-A0A7J4CS88-F1
#
_entry.id   AF-A0A7J4CS88-F1
#
_cell.length_a   1.000
_cell.length_b   1.000
_cell.length_c   1.000
_cell.angle_alpha   90.00
_cell.angle_beta   90.00
_cell.angle_gamma   90.00
#
_symmetry.space_group_name_H-M   'P 1'
#
loop_
_entity.id
_entity.type
_entity.pdbx_description
1 polymer ?
#
loop_
_entity_poly.entity_id
_entity_poly.type
_entity_poly.pdbx_seq_one_letter_code
_entity_poly.pdbx_strand_id
1 'polypeptide(L)'
;MEKDVITKLLDEVASGKVSVKDARRALEDVELDEATYFRAVDHGVFNPAEAGTIVNASLAPSGGSALVILFFCWGIFWTLFWIGSMLYGLFNGWDQQILSFDFAMALTTIIMMGIVYMKWVMPDLVIIKHRRNKYIPEHAKDWVDYKI
;
A
#
# COMPACT_ATOMS: atom_id res chain seq x y z
N MET A 1 10.33 19.79 25.28
CA MET A 1 11.75 19.68 24.89
C MET A 1 12.05 18.36 24.21
N GLU A 2 11.62 17.23 24.77
CA GLU A 2 11.85 15.89 24.20
C GLU A 2 11.30 15.69 22.78
N LYS A 3 10.06 16.14 22.50
CA LYS A 3 9.45 16.09 21.17
C LYS A 3 10.25 16.84 20.09
N ASP A 4 10.90 17.95 20.47
CA ASP A 4 11.70 18.79 19.57
C ASP A 4 13.04 18.11 19.23
N VAL A 5 13.63 17.42 20.21
CA VAL A 5 14.85 16.62 20.04
C VAL A 5 14.60 15.42 19.12
N ILE A 6 13.48 14.72 19.31
CA ILE A 6 13.10 13.58 18.47
C ILE A 6 12.83 14.04 17.03
N THR A 7 12.12 15.16 16.85
CA THR A 7 11.84 15.70 15.50
C THR A 7 13.14 16.10 14.79
N LYS A 8 14.06 16.75 15.51
CA LYS A 8 15.38 17.11 14.99
C LYS A 8 16.23 15.89 14.62
N LEU A 9 16.22 14.84 15.45
CA LEU A 9 16.90 13.57 15.16
C LEU A 9 16.37 12.95 13.86
N LEU A 10 15.04 12.94 13.69
CA LEU A 10 14.39 12.41 12.48
C LEU A 10 14.74 13.23 11.22
N ASP A 11 14.75 14.56 11.32
CA ASP A 11 15.19 15.44 10.22
C ASP A 11 16.68 15.24 9.88
N GLU A 12 17.53 15.00 10.89
CA GLU A 12 18.96 14.73 10.70
C GLU A 12 19.21 13.37 10.04
N VAL A 13 18.39 12.35 10.36
CA VAL A 13 18.38 11.06 9.64
C VAL A 13 17.92 11.25 8.19
N ALA A 14 16.86 12.02 7.96
CA ALA A 14 16.36 12.32 6.60
C ALA A 14 17.42 13.06 5.76
N SER A 15 18.21 13.93 6.39
CA SER A 15 19.33 14.63 5.75
C SER A 15 20.59 13.76 5.56
N GLY A 16 20.60 12.52 6.04
CA GLY A 16 21.71 11.58 5.94
C GLY A 16 22.90 11.88 6.87
N LYS A 17 22.74 12.81 7.82
CA LYS A 17 23.79 13.17 8.79
C LYS A 17 23.94 12.13 9.90
N VAL A 18 22.87 11.40 10.20
CA VAL A 18 22.83 10.37 11.24
C VAL A 18 22.49 9.03 10.59
N SER A 19 23.19 7.97 11.01
CA SER A 19 22.92 6.63 10.50
C SER A 19 21.60 6.10 11.06
N VAL A 20 20.87 5.36 10.23
CA VAL A 20 19.59 4.70 10.61
C VAL A 20 19.76 3.80 11.85
N LYS A 21 20.94 3.20 12.02
CA LYS A 21 21.25 2.33 13.17
C LYS A 21 21.36 3.11 14.48
N ASP A 22 22.00 4.27 14.44
CA ASP A 22 22.20 5.10 15.63
C ASP A 22 20.88 5.75 16.06
N ALA A 23 20.07 6.19 15.10
CA ALA A 23 18.73 6.70 15.36
C ALA A 23 17.79 5.64 15.94
N ARG A 24 17.88 4.39 15.45
CA ARG A 24 17.09 3.28 16.00
C ARG A 24 17.42 3.01 17.46
N ARG A 25 18.71 2.97 17.82
CA ARG A 25 19.15 2.78 19.20
C ARG A 25 18.70 3.90 20.13
N ALA A 26 18.62 5.13 19.61
CA ALA A 26 18.15 6.28 20.37
C ALA A 26 16.62 6.30 20.60
N LEU A 27 15.86 5.59 19.76
CA LEU A 27 14.39 5.57 19.80
C LEU A 27 13.79 4.26 20.32
N GLU A 28 14.62 3.30 20.76
CA GLU A 28 14.19 1.96 21.19
C GLU A 28 13.43 1.96 22.53
N ASP A 29 13.81 2.86 23.45
CA ASP A 29 13.21 2.98 24.80
C ASP A 29 12.30 4.22 24.95
N VAL A 30 12.00 4.93 23.86
CA VAL A 30 11.23 6.19 23.89
C VAL A 30 9.80 5.93 23.47
N GLU A 31 8.82 6.30 24.32
CA GLU A 31 7.42 6.28 23.94
C GLU A 31 7.14 7.40 22.91
N LEU A 32 6.80 7.00 21.69
CA LEU A 32 6.53 7.91 20.58
C LEU A 32 5.02 8.16 20.44
N ASP A 33 4.69 9.44 20.24
CA ASP A 33 3.37 9.86 19.74
C ASP A 33 3.14 9.28 18.34
N GLU A 34 1.88 8.96 18.01
CA GLU A 34 1.49 8.25 16.78
C GLU A 34 2.01 8.97 15.51
N ALA A 35 1.89 10.30 15.50
CA ALA A 35 2.40 11.13 14.40
C ALA A 35 3.94 11.09 14.25
N THR A 36 4.66 10.95 15.35
CA THR A 36 6.14 10.87 15.35
C THR A 36 6.60 9.46 14.98
N TYR A 37 5.84 8.44 15.38
CA TYR A 37 6.06 7.06 14.98
C TYR A 37 5.93 6.87 13.46
N PHE A 38 4.87 7.40 12.84
CA PHE A 38 4.70 7.34 11.38
C PHE A 38 5.86 8.02 10.63
N ARG A 39 6.35 9.18 11.11
CA ARG A 39 7.54 9.82 10.53
C ARG A 39 8.80 8.97 10.67
N ALA A 40 9.01 8.33 11.81
CA ALA A 40 10.16 7.45 12.03
C ALA A 40 10.12 6.21 11.12
N VAL A 41 8.93 5.70 10.81
CA VAL A 41 8.71 4.63 9.83
C VAL A 41 8.99 5.13 8.40
N ASP A 42 8.46 6.29 8.02
CA ASP A 42 8.69 6.90 6.68
C ASP A 42 10.17 7.20 6.42
N HIS A 43 10.90 7.62 7.46
CA HIS A 43 12.35 7.84 7.38
C HIS A 43 13.19 6.56 7.45
N GLY A 44 12.55 5.38 7.52
CA GLY A 44 13.21 4.08 7.50
C GLY A 44 13.97 3.73 8.79
N VAL A 45 13.77 4.49 9.87
CA VAL A 45 14.37 4.21 11.20
C VAL A 45 13.83 2.91 11.77
N PHE A 46 12.54 2.66 11.55
CA PHE A 46 11.87 1.40 11.82
C PHE A 46 11.57 0.68 10.49
N ASN A 47 12.60 0.22 9.77
CA ASN A 47 12.35 -0.58 8.57
C ASN A 47 11.86 -2.00 8.97
N PRO A 48 10.69 -2.47 8.49
CA PRO A 48 10.08 -3.72 8.97
C PRO A 48 10.53 -5.00 8.23
N ALA A 49 11.46 -4.96 7.29
CA ALA A 49 11.66 -6.15 6.44
C ALA A 49 13.10 -6.34 5.93
N GLU A 50 13.58 -7.57 6.09
CA GLU A 50 14.81 -8.06 5.46
C GLU A 50 14.62 -8.17 3.94
N ALA A 51 15.73 -8.14 3.20
CA ALA A 51 15.71 -8.32 1.76
C ALA A 51 15.14 -9.70 1.39
N GLY A 52 14.07 -9.72 0.57
CA GLY A 52 13.35 -10.93 0.20
C GLY A 52 12.04 -11.16 0.96
N THR A 53 11.72 -10.33 1.97
CA THR A 53 10.42 -10.36 2.62
C THR A 53 9.34 -9.76 1.71
N ILE A 54 8.20 -10.45 1.60
CA ILE A 54 7.00 -9.95 0.92
C ILE A 54 6.21 -9.16 1.96
N VAL A 55 6.04 -7.87 1.75
CA VAL A 55 5.25 -7.01 2.63
C VAL A 55 4.04 -6.46 1.88
N ASN A 56 2.89 -6.45 2.55
CA ASN A 56 1.74 -5.68 2.06
C ASN A 56 2.04 -4.21 2.29
N ALA A 57 2.00 -3.40 1.23
CA ALA A 57 2.09 -1.95 1.39
C ALA A 57 0.90 -1.45 2.23
N SER A 58 1.08 -0.32 2.92
CA SER A 58 -0.05 0.41 3.50
C SER A 58 -1.08 0.69 2.41
N LEU A 59 -2.38 0.58 2.75
CA LEU A 59 -3.49 0.93 1.86
C LEU A 59 -3.19 2.23 1.11
N ALA A 60 -3.29 2.19 -0.21
CA ALA A 60 -3.13 3.40 -1.02
C ALA A 60 -4.15 4.45 -0.53
N PRO A 61 -3.79 5.75 -0.46
CA PRO A 61 -4.71 6.82 -0.05
C PRO A 61 -6.01 6.87 -0.87
N SER A 62 -5.99 6.30 -2.07
CA SER A 62 -7.15 6.15 -2.97
C SER A 62 -8.18 5.10 -2.49
N GLY A 63 -7.79 4.11 -1.68
CA GLY A 63 -8.69 3.09 -1.14
C GLY A 63 -9.65 3.61 -0.07
N GLY A 64 -9.26 4.69 0.63
CA GLY A 64 -10.11 5.43 1.55
C GLY A 64 -10.92 6.56 0.91
N SER A 65 -10.89 6.69 -0.43
CA SER A 65 -11.62 7.75 -1.12
C SER A 65 -13.12 7.61 -0.90
N ALA A 66 -13.80 8.73 -0.62
CA ALA A 66 -15.25 8.79 -0.46
C ALA A 66 -16.00 8.22 -1.68
N LEU A 67 -15.42 8.32 -2.88
CA LEU A 67 -15.99 7.76 -4.10
C LEU A 67 -15.98 6.23 -4.11
N VAL A 68 -14.91 5.61 -3.60
CA VAL A 68 -14.81 4.16 -3.48
C VAL A 68 -15.85 3.66 -2.48
N ILE A 69 -15.97 4.31 -1.33
CA ILE A 69 -16.97 3.96 -0.31
C ILE A 69 -18.39 4.08 -0.86
N LEU A 70 -18.72 5.20 -1.53
CA LEU A 70 -20.01 5.40 -2.17
C LEU A 70 -20.30 4.31 -3.21
N PHE A 71 -19.31 3.95 -4.02
CA PHE A 71 -19.45 2.88 -5.02
C PHE A 71 -19.74 1.52 -4.37
N PHE A 72 -19.08 1.18 -3.24
CA PHE A 72 -19.37 -0.05 -2.52
C PHE A 72 -20.75 -0.05 -1.87
N CYS A 73 -21.18 1.06 -1.26
CA CYS A 73 -22.55 1.18 -0.74
C CYS A 73 -23.60 1.02 -1.84
N TRP A 74 -23.39 1.68 -2.97
CA TRP A 74 -24.22 1.56 -4.16
C TRP A 74 -24.24 0.11 -4.67
N GLY A 75 -23.07 -0.52 -4.81
CA GLY A 75 -22.95 -1.89 -5.31
C GLY A 75 -23.62 -2.92 -4.39
N ILE A 76 -23.47 -2.80 -3.07
CA ILE A 76 -24.16 -3.64 -2.09
C ILE A 76 -25.68 -3.46 -2.21
N PHE A 77 -26.15 -2.22 -2.26
CA PHE A 77 -27.58 -1.92 -2.41
C PHE A 77 -28.15 -2.59 -3.66
N TRP A 78 -27.51 -2.42 -4.82
CA TRP A 78 -27.98 -3.02 -6.07
C TRP A 78 -27.88 -4.53 -6.07
N THR A 79 -26.83 -5.11 -5.48
CA THR A 79 -26.69 -6.57 -5.38
C THR A 79 -27.83 -7.17 -4.56
N LEU A 80 -28.17 -6.56 -3.43
CA LEU A 80 -29.32 -6.96 -2.60
C LEU A 80 -30.64 -6.78 -3.35
N PHE A 81 -30.78 -5.68 -4.11
CA PHE A 81 -31.97 -5.45 -4.94
C PHE A 81 -32.14 -6.53 -6.01
N TRP A 82 -31.10 -6.84 -6.79
CA TRP A 82 -31.16 -7.84 -7.86
C TRP A 82 -31.44 -9.25 -7.32
N ILE A 83 -30.72 -9.67 -6.27
CA ILE A 83 -30.94 -10.98 -5.64
C ILE A 83 -32.33 -11.03 -4.99
N GLY A 84 -32.76 -9.95 -4.33
CA GLY A 84 -34.08 -9.85 -3.72
C GLY A 84 -35.21 -9.94 -4.76
N SER A 85 -35.09 -9.21 -5.88
CA SER A 85 -36.01 -9.28 -7.02
C SER A 85 -36.06 -10.68 -7.61
N MET A 86 -34.89 -11.31 -7.84
CA MET A 86 -34.81 -12.67 -8.35
C MET A 86 -35.50 -13.67 -7.42
N LEU A 87 -35.26 -13.60 -6.11
CA LEU A 87 -35.89 -14.49 -5.12
C LEU A 87 -37.40 -14.25 -5.06
N TYR A 88 -37.83 -12.98 -5.02
CA TYR A 88 -39.24 -12.63 -5.06
C TYR A 88 -39.93 -13.15 -6.32
N GLY A 89 -39.30 -12.94 -7.48
CA GLY A 89 -39.81 -13.42 -8.77
C GLY A 89 -39.89 -14.94 -8.81
N LEU A 90 -38.89 -15.64 -8.25
CA LEU A 90 -38.87 -17.09 -8.20
C LEU A 90 -40.06 -17.63 -7.38
N PHE A 91 -40.34 -17.01 -6.22
CA PHE A 91 -41.48 -17.39 -5.38
C PHE A 91 -42.84 -17.01 -5.99
N ASN A 92 -42.89 -16.03 -6.87
CA ASN A 92 -44.11 -15.60 -7.57
C ASN A 92 -44.27 -16.20 -8.97
N GLY A 93 -43.42 -17.16 -9.36
CA GLY A 93 -43.52 -17.85 -10.65
C GLY A 93 -43.23 -16.96 -11.85
N TRP A 94 -42.32 -15.99 -11.72
CA TRP A 94 -41.88 -15.17 -12.85
C TRP A 94 -41.19 -16.02 -13.92
N ASP A 95 -41.25 -15.52 -15.16
CA ASP A 95 -40.61 -16.19 -16.29
C ASP A 95 -39.08 -16.30 -16.10
N GLN A 96 -38.52 -17.40 -16.59
CA GLN A 96 -37.11 -17.71 -16.45
C GLN A 96 -36.20 -16.65 -17.10
N GLN A 97 -36.68 -15.96 -18.13
CA GLN A 97 -35.91 -14.90 -18.78
C GLN A 97 -35.67 -13.71 -17.84
N ILE A 98 -36.68 -13.33 -17.04
CA ILE A 98 -36.56 -12.24 -16.08
C ILE A 98 -35.67 -12.67 -14.90
N LEU A 99 -35.84 -13.91 -14.42
CA LEU A 99 -35.01 -14.44 -13.33
C LEU A 99 -33.53 -14.53 -13.72
N SER A 100 -33.24 -14.97 -14.95
CA SER A 100 -31.85 -15.03 -15.45
C SER A 100 -31.26 -13.65 -15.67
N PHE A 101 -32.08 -12.65 -16.05
CA PHE A 101 -31.66 -11.26 -16.12
C PHE A 101 -31.26 -10.71 -14.75
N ASP A 102 -32.10 -10.86 -13.73
CA ASP A 102 -31.79 -10.39 -12.37
C ASP A 102 -30.53 -11.08 -11.81
N PHE A 103 -30.36 -12.38 -12.08
CA PHE A 103 -29.15 -13.10 -11.71
C PHE A 103 -27.90 -12.55 -12.42
N ALA A 104 -27.98 -12.30 -13.72
CA ALA A 104 -26.87 -11.73 -14.50
C ALA A 104 -26.50 -10.32 -14.01
N MET A 105 -27.49 -9.50 -13.63
CA MET A 105 -27.27 -8.17 -13.06
C MET A 105 -26.60 -8.23 -11.69
N ALA A 106 -27.01 -9.19 -10.84
CA ALA A 106 -26.35 -9.43 -9.55
C ALA A 106 -24.87 -9.79 -9.75
N LEU A 107 -24.57 -10.75 -10.63
CA LEU A 107 -23.20 -11.16 -10.95
C LEU A 107 -22.37 -10.00 -11.52
N THR A 108 -22.93 -9.23 -12.44
CA THR A 108 -22.24 -8.08 -13.05
C THR A 108 -21.88 -7.03 -11.99
N THR A 109 -22.80 -6.75 -11.07
CA THR A 109 -22.58 -5.78 -9.98
C THR A 109 -21.45 -6.25 -9.05
N ILE A 110 -21.44 -7.54 -8.68
CA ILE A 110 -20.38 -8.14 -7.87
C ILE A 110 -19.03 -8.10 -8.58
N ILE A 111 -18.98 -8.41 -9.88
CA ILE A 111 -17.74 -8.36 -10.67
C ILE A 111 -17.19 -6.93 -10.72
N MET A 112 -18.04 -5.93 -10.95
CA MET A 112 -17.61 -4.53 -10.94
C MET A 112 -17.04 -4.12 -9.58
N MET A 113 -17.70 -4.48 -8.48
CA MET A 113 -17.17 -4.28 -7.13
C MET A 113 -15.85 -5.01 -6.91
N GLY A 114 -15.70 -6.24 -7.40
CA GLY A 114 -14.48 -7.02 -7.29
C GLY A 114 -13.30 -6.38 -8.02
N ILE A 115 -13.51 -5.88 -9.24
CA ILE A 115 -12.48 -5.14 -10.00
C ILE A 115 -12.07 -3.88 -9.24
N VAL A 116 -13.04 -3.13 -8.72
CA VAL A 116 -12.78 -1.91 -7.96
C VAL A 116 -12.01 -2.23 -6.68
N TYR A 117 -12.39 -3.30 -5.99
CA TYR A 117 -11.72 -3.78 -4.78
C TYR A 117 -10.26 -4.12 -5.05
N MET A 118 -9.98 -4.94 -6.07
CA MET A 118 -8.62 -5.35 -6.41
C MET A 118 -7.74 -4.17 -6.84
N LYS A 119 -8.32 -3.19 -7.56
CA LYS A 119 -7.54 -2.08 -8.12
C LYS A 119 -7.26 -0.96 -7.12
N TRP A 120 -8.17 -0.70 -6.18
CA TRP A 120 -8.09 0.49 -5.33
C TRP A 120 -8.13 0.21 -3.83
N VAL A 121 -8.63 -0.95 -3.39
CA VAL A 121 -8.76 -1.28 -1.96
C VAL A 121 -7.73 -2.31 -1.52
N MET A 122 -7.44 -3.30 -2.35
CA MET A 122 -6.43 -4.31 -2.04
C MET A 122 -5.05 -3.65 -1.99
N PRO A 123 -4.27 -3.84 -0.90
CA PRO A 123 -2.92 -3.31 -0.84
C PRO A 123 -2.03 -4.01 -1.88
N ASP A 124 -1.19 -3.23 -2.56
CA ASP A 124 -0.23 -3.77 -3.51
C ASP A 124 0.80 -4.65 -2.77
N LEU A 125 1.10 -5.80 -3.38
CA LEU A 125 2.20 -6.66 -2.94
C LEU A 125 3.52 -6.04 -3.40
N VAL A 126 4.30 -5.51 -2.47
CA VAL A 126 5.61 -4.91 -2.77
C VAL A 126 6.70 -5.91 -2.41
N ILE A 127 7.49 -6.30 -3.42
CA ILE A 127 8.68 -7.12 -3.21
C ILE A 127 9.88 -6.19 -3.02
N ILE A 128 10.46 -6.21 -1.83
CA ILE A 128 11.68 -5.44 -1.53
C ILE A 128 12.85 -6.12 -2.23
N LYS A 129 13.21 -5.59 -3.41
CA LYS A 129 14.39 -6.04 -4.16
C LYS A 129 15.65 -5.39 -3.58
N HIS A 130 16.59 -6.22 -3.13
CA HIS A 130 17.92 -5.73 -2.76
C HIS A 130 18.69 -5.31 -4.01
N ARG A 131 19.11 -4.04 -4.06
CA ARG A 131 20.08 -3.59 -5.08
C ARG A 131 21.46 -4.04 -4.59
N ARG A 132 22.02 -5.12 -5.17
CA ARG A 132 23.46 -5.42 -5.01
C ARG A 132 24.24 -4.18 -5.42
N ASN A 133 25.19 -3.72 -4.58
CA ASN A 133 26.12 -2.68 -4.99
C ASN A 133 26.79 -3.10 -6.29
N LYS A 134 26.66 -2.28 -7.33
CA LYS A 134 27.37 -2.49 -8.59
C LYS A 134 28.85 -2.31 -8.29
N TYR A 135 29.64 -3.37 -8.45
CA TYR A 135 31.09 -3.26 -8.40
C TYR A 135 31.54 -2.42 -9.60
N ILE A 136 32.03 -1.22 -9.33
CA ILE A 136 32.65 -0.34 -10.34
C ILE A 136 34.16 -0.56 -10.14
N PRO A 137 34.83 -1.35 -11.01
CA PRO A 137 36.28 -1.44 -10.94
C PRO A 137 36.89 -0.06 -11.20
N GLU A 138 38.03 0.23 -10.58
CA GLU A 138 38.83 1.40 -10.96
C GLU A 138 39.17 1.32 -12.45
N HIS A 139 38.96 2.41 -13.18
CA HIS A 139 39.38 2.49 -14.58
C HIS A 139 40.89 2.29 -14.64
N ALA A 140 41.35 1.28 -15.40
CA ALA A 140 42.76 1.17 -15.73
C ALA A 140 43.21 2.48 -16.40
N LYS A 141 44.37 3.02 -16.00
CA LYS A 141 44.91 4.22 -16.64
C LYS A 141 45.23 3.91 -18.10
N ASP A 142 44.40 4.43 -19.01
CA ASP A 142 44.58 4.28 -20.46
C ASP A 142 45.65 5.23 -21.06
N TRP A 143 46.36 6.00 -20.22
CA TRP A 143 47.32 7.00 -20.66
C TRP A 143 48.71 6.72 -20.08
N VAL A 144 49.73 6.90 -20.94
CA VAL A 144 51.14 6.67 -20.64
C VAL A 144 51.80 8.03 -20.35
N ASP A 145 52.43 8.15 -19.18
CA ASP A 145 53.31 9.29 -18.87
C ASP A 145 54.62 9.14 -19.63
N TYR A 146 54.78 9.91 -20.72
CA TYR A 146 56.07 10.03 -21.39
C TYR A 146 56.96 10.98 -20.57
N LYS A 147 58.06 10.45 -20.02
CA LYS A 147 59.10 11.28 -19.40
C LYS A 147 59.89 11.99 -20.49
N ILE A 148 60.02 13.31 -20.34
CA ILE A 148 60.86 14.19 -21.15
C ILE A 148 62.33 13.94 -20.81
#